data_AF-A0A0D0P6D8-F1
#
_entry.id   AF-A0A0D0P6D8-F1
#
_cell.length_a   1.000
_cell.length_b   1.000
_cell.length_c   1.000
_cell.angle_alpha   90.00
_cell.angle_beta   90.00
_cell.angle_gamma   90.00
#
_symmetry.space_group_name_H-M   'P 1'
#
loop_
_entity.id
_entity.type
_entity.pdbx_description
1 polymer ?
#
loop_
_entity_poly.entity_id
_entity_poly.type
_entity_poly.pdbx_seq_one_letter_code
_entity_poly.pdbx_strand_id
1 'polypeptide(L)'
;VMDAGVIVEQGPVAQVFLHPKHPTTKRFVQEDEQIDESEQRDDFAHVPGRIVRLTFQGDATYAPLLGTVARETGVDYSILAGRIDRIKDTPYGQLTLAITGGDMEAAFARFTAADVHMEVLR
;
A
#
# COMPACT_ATOMS: atom_id res chain seq x y z
N VAL A 1 -2.88 -15.45 -12.96
CA VAL A 1 -2.10 -14.91 -14.09
C VAL A 1 -1.30 -16.03 -14.72
N MET A 2 -1.26 -16.07 -16.05
CA MET A 2 -0.45 -17.00 -16.82
C MET A 2 0.67 -16.25 -17.55
N ASP A 3 1.84 -16.85 -17.64
CA ASP A 3 2.98 -16.36 -18.40
C ASP A 3 3.68 -17.55 -19.06
N ALA A 4 4.04 -17.42 -20.34
CA ALA A 4 4.64 -18.50 -21.15
C ALA A 4 3.94 -19.87 -21.04
N GLY A 5 2.60 -19.88 -20.89
CA GLY A 5 1.81 -21.11 -20.77
C GLY A 5 1.79 -21.75 -19.38
N VAL A 6 2.37 -21.11 -18.36
CA VAL A 6 2.41 -21.59 -16.98
C VAL A 6 1.61 -20.63 -16.08
N ILE A 7 0.90 -21.19 -15.09
CA ILE A 7 0.26 -20.38 -14.04
C ILE A 7 1.35 -19.85 -13.12
N VAL A 8 1.59 -18.54 -13.17
CA VAL A 8 2.62 -17.86 -12.36
C VAL A 8 2.07 -17.27 -11.08
N GLU A 9 0.75 -17.04 -11.01
CA GLU A 9 0.10 -16.51 -9.80
C GLU A 9 -1.38 -16.91 -9.76
N GLN A 10 -1.85 -17.37 -8.60
CA GLN A 10 -3.23 -17.80 -8.38
C GLN A 10 -3.67 -17.45 -6.95
N GLY A 11 -4.89 -16.94 -6.80
CA GLY A 11 -5.46 -16.56 -5.51
C GLY A 11 -6.75 -15.74 -5.68
N PRO A 12 -7.31 -15.22 -4.57
CA PRO A 12 -8.40 -14.25 -4.61
C PRO A 12 -8.04 -13.05 -5.50
N VAL A 13 -8.99 -12.57 -6.31
CA VAL A 13 -8.78 -11.44 -7.23
C VAL A 13 -8.21 -10.23 -6.51
N ALA A 14 -8.77 -9.89 -5.35
CA ALA A 14 -8.27 -8.77 -4.53
C ALA A 14 -6.81 -8.94 -4.13
N GLN A 15 -6.38 -10.15 -3.76
CA GLN A 15 -5.00 -10.40 -3.38
C GLN A 15 -4.04 -10.28 -4.57
N VAL A 16 -4.40 -10.85 -5.73
CA VAL A 16 -3.54 -10.82 -6.92
C VAL A 16 -3.45 -9.41 -7.52
N PHE A 17 -4.51 -8.61 -7.42
CA PHE A 17 -4.50 -7.21 -7.88
C PHE A 17 -3.78 -6.27 -6.91
N LEU A 18 -4.01 -6.40 -5.60
CA LEU A 18 -3.48 -5.44 -4.62
C LEU A 18 -2.06 -5.79 -4.19
N HIS A 19 -1.72 -7.08 -4.15
CA HIS A 19 -0.41 -7.57 -3.71
C HIS A 19 0.19 -8.54 -4.72
N PRO A 20 0.36 -8.13 -6.00
CA PRO A 20 0.93 -8.97 -7.03
C PRO A 20 2.37 -9.34 -6.67
N LYS A 21 2.69 -10.64 -6.71
CA LYS A 21 4.01 -11.15 -6.36
C LYS A 21 4.89 -11.37 -7.58
N HIS A 22 4.33 -11.91 -8.65
CA HIS A 22 5.09 -12.25 -9.85
C HIS A 22 5.38 -10.99 -10.70
N PRO A 23 6.59 -10.80 -11.27
CA PRO A 23 6.93 -9.61 -12.06
C PRO A 23 5.96 -9.34 -13.22
N THR A 24 5.48 -10.38 -13.87
CA THR A 24 4.47 -10.25 -14.95
C THR A 24 3.13 -9.75 -14.43
N THR A 25 2.65 -10.26 -13.29
CA THR A 25 1.44 -9.73 -12.63
C THR A 25 1.63 -8.28 -12.22
N LYS A 26 2.78 -7.94 -11.63
CA LYS A 26 3.10 -6.57 -11.20
C LYS A 26 3.01 -5.58 -12.36
N ARG A 27 3.63 -5.90 -13.50
CA ARG A 27 3.57 -5.06 -14.71
C ARG A 27 2.15 -4.86 -15.21
N PHE A 28 1.35 -5.91 -15.29
CA PHE A 28 -0.04 -5.79 -15.74
C PHE A 28 -0.88 -4.91 -14.82
N VAL A 29 -0.72 -5.03 -13.50
CA VAL A 29 -1.40 -4.15 -12.55
C VAL A 29 -0.91 -2.71 -12.72
N GLN A 30 0.40 -2.48 -12.75
CA GLN A 30 0.97 -1.12 -12.90
C GLN A 30 0.52 -0.41 -14.19
N GLU A 31 0.47 -1.13 -15.32
CA GLU A 31 -0.01 -0.60 -16.60
C GLU A 31 -1.49 -0.18 -16.54
N ASP A 32 -2.33 -1.02 -15.92
CA ASP A 32 -3.76 -0.70 -15.70
C ASP A 32 -3.92 0.51 -14.77
N GLU A 33 -3.06 0.61 -13.75
CA GLU A 33 -3.06 1.71 -12.79
C GLU A 33 -2.37 2.99 -13.30
N GLN A 34 -1.81 2.98 -14.52
CA GLN A 34 -1.03 4.08 -15.11
C GLN A 34 0.07 4.64 -14.19
N ILE A 35 0.70 3.76 -13.39
CA ILE A 35 1.75 4.16 -12.45
C ILE A 35 3.05 4.38 -13.23
N ASP A 36 3.59 5.60 -13.19
CA ASP A 36 4.94 5.90 -13.67
C ASP A 36 5.98 5.57 -12.58
N GLU A 37 6.75 4.50 -12.80
CA GLU A 37 7.80 4.08 -11.86
C GLU A 37 8.93 5.10 -11.71
N SER A 38 9.17 5.94 -12.73
CA SER A 38 10.25 6.92 -12.72
C SER A 38 9.91 8.13 -11.85
N GLU A 39 8.68 8.64 -11.96
CA GLU A 39 8.16 9.70 -11.09
C GLU A 39 8.09 9.22 -9.64
N GLN A 40 7.59 8.01 -9.41
CA GLN A 40 7.49 7.43 -8.07
C GLN A 40 8.85 7.26 -7.39
N ARG A 41 9.90 6.90 -8.14
CA ARG A 41 11.26 6.80 -7.60
C ARG A 41 11.86 8.16 -7.27
N ASP A 42 11.57 9.20 -8.06
CA ASP A 42 12.06 10.54 -7.79
C ASP A 42 11.42 11.09 -6.51
N ASP A 43 10.10 10.98 -6.38
CA ASP A 43 9.36 11.37 -5.17
C ASP A 43 9.92 10.70 -3.91
N PHE A 44 10.27 9.41 -4.00
CA PHE A 44 10.82 8.64 -2.87
C PHE A 44 12.20 9.13 -2.44
N ALA A 45 12.99 9.70 -3.36
CA ALA A 45 14.33 10.23 -3.09
C ALA A 45 14.28 11.58 -2.34
N HIS A 46 13.23 12.38 -2.56
CA HIS A 46 13.11 13.73 -1.99
C HIS A 46 12.51 13.78 -0.58
N VAL A 47 11.98 12.66 -0.08
CA VAL A 47 11.33 12.61 1.24
C VAL A 47 12.18 11.87 2.28
N PRO A 48 12.39 12.43 3.49
CA PRO A 48 13.00 11.69 4.59
C PRO A 48 12.05 10.64 5.17
N GLY A 49 12.57 9.73 5.99
CA GLY A 49 11.78 8.73 6.71
C GLY A 49 11.70 7.37 6.02
N ARG A 50 10.76 6.56 6.49
CA ARG A 50 10.50 5.20 5.97
C ARG A 50 9.29 5.22 5.06
N ILE A 51 9.43 4.64 3.88
CA ILE A 51 8.35 4.61 2.89
C ILE A 51 7.63 3.28 3.03
N VAL A 52 6.33 3.37 3.28
CA VAL A 52 5.45 2.21 3.39
C VAL A 52 4.29 2.34 2.44
N ARG A 53 3.82 1.20 1.94
CA ARG A 53 2.56 1.07 1.24
C ARG A 53 1.57 0.36 2.16
N LEU A 54 0.48 1.06 2.47
CA LEU A 54 -0.63 0.56 3.26
C LEU A 54 -1.79 0.20 2.35
N THR A 55 -2.36 -0.98 2.54
CA THR A 55 -3.57 -1.42 1.85
C THR A 55 -4.67 -1.67 2.88
N PHE A 56 -5.75 -0.92 2.73
CA PHE A 56 -6.97 -1.00 3.52
C PHE A 56 -8.03 -1.73 2.69
N GLN A 57 -8.80 -2.62 3.31
CA GLN A 57 -9.88 -3.34 2.64
C GLN A 57 -11.17 -3.27 3.47
N GLY A 58 -12.32 -3.21 2.80
CA GLY A 58 -13.62 -3.19 3.46
C GLY A 58 -13.84 -1.94 4.31
N ASP A 59 -14.40 -2.12 5.49
CA ASP A 59 -14.78 -1.01 6.38
C ASP A 59 -13.55 -0.23 6.90
N ALA A 60 -12.37 -0.85 6.92
CA ALA A 60 -11.12 -0.20 7.30
C ALA A 60 -10.76 0.98 6.38
N THR A 61 -11.25 0.97 5.13
CA THR A 61 -11.06 2.07 4.17
C THR A 61 -11.68 3.39 4.64
N TYR A 62 -12.71 3.35 5.49
CA TYR A 62 -13.41 4.53 5.99
C TYR A 62 -12.99 4.95 7.41
N ALA A 63 -12.18 4.14 8.08
CA ALA A 63 -11.72 4.43 9.43
C ALA A 63 -10.61 5.51 9.40
N PRO A 64 -10.59 6.46 10.35
CA PRO A 64 -9.56 7.49 10.44
C PRO A 64 -8.25 6.95 11.05
N LEU A 65 -7.81 5.76 10.63
CA LEU A 65 -6.73 5.00 11.27
C LEU A 65 -5.42 5.78 11.29
N LEU A 66 -5.04 6.41 10.18
CA LEU A 66 -3.83 7.24 10.12
C LEU A 66 -3.84 8.33 11.18
N GLY A 67 -4.97 9.04 11.33
CA GLY A 67 -5.11 10.10 12.32
C GLY A 67 -4.99 9.60 13.75
N THR A 68 -5.57 8.43 14.05
CA THR A 68 -5.45 7.80 15.37
C THR A 68 -4.01 7.38 15.66
N VAL A 69 -3.34 6.72 14.71
CA VAL A 69 -1.96 6.24 14.91
C VAL A 69 -0.99 7.42 15.06
N ALA A 70 -1.09 8.46 14.24
CA ALA A 70 -0.27 9.67 14.40
C ALA A 70 -0.38 10.27 15.82
N ARG A 71 -1.60 10.38 16.35
CA ARG A 71 -1.83 10.95 17.69
C ARG A 71 -1.31 10.08 18.82
N GLU A 72 -1.41 8.77 18.67
CA GLU A 72 -0.99 7.82 19.71
C GLU A 72 0.51 7.58 19.74
N THR A 73 1.19 7.64 18.59
CA THR A 73 2.62 7.29 18.47
C THR A 73 3.52 8.48 18.15
N GLY A 74 2.93 9.64 17.83
CA GLY A 74 3.65 10.86 17.50
C GLY A 74 4.35 10.82 16.14
N VAL A 75 3.96 9.92 15.24
CA VAL A 75 4.50 9.86 13.88
C VAL A 75 3.81 10.87 12.97
N ASP A 76 4.56 11.41 12.03
CA ASP A 76 4.07 12.25 10.95
C ASP A 76 4.03 11.46 9.63
N TYR A 77 3.07 11.81 8.78
CA TYR A 77 2.86 11.19 7.48
C TYR A 77 2.98 12.23 6.36
N SER A 78 3.73 11.88 5.33
CA SER A 78 3.66 12.55 4.02
C SER A 78 3.05 11.58 3.02
N ILE A 79 1.94 11.97 2.40
CA ILE A 79 1.28 11.16 1.37
C ILE A 79 2.01 11.35 0.04
N LEU A 80 2.58 10.27 -0.49
CA LEU A 80 3.31 10.28 -1.76
C LEU A 80 2.39 9.85 -2.91
N ALA A 81 1.55 8.86 -2.66
CA ALA A 81 0.54 8.40 -3.60
C ALA A 81 -0.65 7.82 -2.85
N GLY A 82 -1.83 7.85 -3.47
CA GLY A 82 -3.02 7.28 -2.86
C GLY A 82 -4.14 7.02 -3.84
N ARG A 83 -4.83 5.90 -3.66
CA ARG A 83 -6.07 5.58 -4.37
C ARG A 83 -7.09 4.96 -3.43
N ILE A 84 -8.36 5.23 -3.73
CA ILE A 84 -9.51 4.58 -3.10
C ILE A 84 -10.39 4.11 -4.23
N ASP A 85 -10.68 2.81 -4.26
CA ASP A 85 -11.41 2.19 -5.36
C ASP A 85 -12.14 0.93 -4.86
N ARG A 86 -12.69 0.12 -5.76
CA ARG A 86 -13.42 -1.11 -5.42
C ARG A 86 -12.97 -2.26 -6.30
N ILE A 87 -12.71 -3.41 -5.68
CA ILE A 87 -12.58 -4.68 -6.39
C ILE A 87 -13.89 -5.42 -6.22
N LYS A 88 -14.68 -5.46 -7.29
CA LYS A 88 -16.09 -5.90 -7.25
C LYS A 88 -16.87 -5.05 -6.23
N ASP A 89 -17.38 -5.67 -5.17
CA ASP A 89 -18.17 -5.02 -4.13
C ASP A 89 -17.35 -4.66 -2.88
N THR A 90 -16.04 -4.92 -2.87
CA THR A 90 -15.17 -4.63 -1.73
C THR A 90 -14.44 -3.32 -1.96
N PRO A 91 -14.68 -2.27 -1.15
CA PRO A 91 -13.86 -1.07 -1.18
C PRO A 91 -12.44 -1.40 -0.74
N TYR A 92 -11.47 -0.73 -1.33
CA TYR A 92 -10.10 -0.76 -0.89
C TYR A 92 -9.48 0.64 -0.98
N GLY A 93 -8.48 0.86 -0.14
CA GLY A 93 -7.60 2.01 -0.23
C GLY A 93 -6.17 1.53 -0.31
N GLN A 94 -5.35 2.13 -1.17
CA GLN A 94 -3.91 1.91 -1.17
C GLN A 94 -3.23 3.26 -1.05
N LEU A 95 -2.41 3.44 -0.01
CA LEU A 95 -1.68 4.68 0.26
C LEU A 95 -0.20 4.36 0.36
N THR A 96 0.62 5.12 -0.38
CA THR A 96 2.06 5.13 -0.22
C THR A 96 2.44 6.37 0.58
N LEU A 97 3.05 6.14 1.74
CA LEU A 97 3.32 7.16 2.74
C LEU A 97 4.80 7.16 3.12
N ALA A 98 5.40 8.33 3.28
CA ALA A 98 6.62 8.47 4.06
C ALA A 98 6.26 8.73 5.53
N ILE A 99 6.86 7.98 6.44
CA ILE A 99 6.65 8.04 7.89
C ILE A 99 7.91 8.59 8.54
N THR A 100 7.75 9.64 9.33
CA THR A 100 8.84 10.32 10.05
C THR A 100 8.49 10.57 11.51
N GLY A 101 9.52 10.71 12.35
CA GLY A 101 9.33 11.02 13.77
C GLY A 101 8.68 9.88 14.57
N GLY A 102 8.29 10.20 15.81
CA GLY A 102 7.53 9.33 16.70
C GLY A 102 8.13 7.95 17.00
N ASP A 103 7.28 7.08 17.53
CA ASP A 103 7.55 5.65 17.68
C ASP A 103 7.00 4.88 16.47
N MET A 104 7.88 4.60 15.52
CA MET A 104 7.54 3.90 14.28
C MET A 104 7.19 2.43 14.50
N GLU A 105 7.82 1.79 15.49
CA GLU A 105 7.55 0.37 15.79
C GLU A 105 6.14 0.22 16.37
N ALA A 106 5.76 1.11 17.30
CA ALA A 106 4.40 1.19 17.80
C ALA A 106 3.40 1.49 16.68
N ALA A 107 3.72 2.40 15.74
CA ALA A 107 2.85 2.71 14.61
C ALA A 107 2.61 1.48 13.72
N PHE A 108 3.67 0.73 13.41
CA PHE A 108 3.59 -0.47 12.57
C PHE A 108 2.81 -1.58 13.25
N ALA A 109 2.98 -1.76 14.56
CA ALA A 109 2.19 -2.70 15.35
C ALA A 109 0.70 -2.35 15.33
N ARG A 110 0.35 -1.06 15.38
CA ARG A 110 -1.05 -0.59 15.32
C ARG A 110 -1.69 -0.84 13.96
N PHE A 111 -0.97 -0.61 12.86
CA PHE A 111 -1.48 -0.95 11.52
C PHE A 111 -1.73 -2.45 11.37
N THR A 112 -0.81 -3.27 11.85
CA THR A 112 -0.95 -4.73 11.83
C THR A 112 -2.14 -5.19 12.66
N ALA A 113 -2.35 -4.61 13.85
CA ALA A 113 -3.49 -4.91 14.71
C ALA A 113 -4.84 -4.48 14.13
N ALA A 114 -4.85 -3.50 13.22
CA ALA A 114 -6.03 -3.02 12.52
C ALA A 114 -6.31 -3.77 11.20
N ASP A 115 -5.65 -4.91 10.97
CA ASP A 115 -5.76 -5.73 9.75
C ASP A 115 -5.40 -4.96 8.46
N VAL A 116 -4.54 -3.95 8.59
CA VAL A 116 -4.00 -3.21 7.45
C VAL A 116 -2.77 -3.93 6.93
N HIS A 117 -2.78 -4.27 5.64
CA HIS A 117 -1.61 -4.82 5.00
C HIS A 117 -0.58 -3.71 4.79
N MET A 118 0.64 -3.94 5.27
CA MET A 118 1.73 -2.98 5.17
C MET A 118 2.94 -3.63 4.48
N GLU A 119 3.46 -2.93 3.47
CA GLU A 119 4.68 -3.27 2.77
C GLU A 119 5.70 -2.14 2.93
N VAL A 120 6.92 -2.48 3.36
CA VAL A 120 8.02 -1.52 3.47
C VAL A 120 8.72 -1.41 2.11
N LEU A 121 8.74 -0.21 1.55
CA LEU A 121 9.42 0.09 0.28
C LEU A 121 10.83 0.64 0.50
N ARG A 122 11.05 1.32 1.64
CA ARG A 122 12.35 1.86 2.10
C ARG A 122 12.35 1.99 3.62
#